data_AF-A0A8T3TMZ7-F1
#
_entry.id   AF-A0A8T3TMZ7-F1
#
_cell.length_a   1.000
_cell.length_b   1.000
_cell.length_c   1.000
_cell.angle_alpha   90.00
_cell.angle_beta   90.00
_cell.angle_gamma   90.00
#
_symmetry.space_group_name_H-M   'P 1'
#
loop_
_entity.id
_entity.type
_entity.pdbx_description
1 polymer ?
#
loop_
_entity_poly.entity_id
_entity_poly.type
_entity_poly.pdbx_seq_one_letter_code
_entity_poly.pdbx_strand_id
1 'polypeptide(L)'
;DDRRLNPSGYAFVIASEGAIWRGGELTEVGESDAYGHRHKADVGEVLADELKRRTGIETVHSDLTYDLRSGDPDALDQLVAITFANVAVDLLADGQYGRMVAVRDGNYAHAPLPERSLGARQLDVPTMYNVERFRPRYEAKLGAPLLLGPAVLA
;
A
#
# COMPACT_ATOMS: atom_id res chain seq x y z
N ASP A 1 20.09 -13.52 6.08
CA ASP A 1 21.03 -13.76 4.97
C ASP A 1 21.31 -12.54 4.09
N ASP A 2 20.31 -11.70 3.78
CA ASP A 2 20.49 -10.55 2.87
C ASP A 2 21.71 -9.68 3.18
N ARG A 3 21.89 -9.28 4.45
CA ARG A 3 23.06 -8.50 4.86
C ARG A 3 24.38 -9.24 4.65
N ARG A 4 24.42 -10.54 4.98
CA ARG A 4 25.62 -11.38 4.88
C ARG A 4 26.02 -11.61 3.42
N LEU A 5 25.03 -11.71 2.54
CA LEU A 5 25.23 -11.91 1.10
C LEU A 5 25.50 -10.59 0.35
N ASN A 6 25.20 -9.44 0.95
CA ASN A 6 25.52 -8.13 0.40
C ASN A 6 27.00 -7.77 0.66
N PRO A 7 27.84 -7.58 -0.38
CA PRO A 7 29.25 -7.19 -0.22
C PRO A 7 29.46 -5.90 0.58
N SER A 8 28.48 -5.00 0.56
CA SER A 8 28.50 -3.75 1.33
C SER A 8 28.04 -3.90 2.78
N GLY A 9 27.61 -5.09 3.21
CA GLY A 9 27.33 -5.40 4.60
C GLY A 9 26.08 -4.74 5.19
N TYR A 10 25.08 -4.41 4.36
CA TYR A 10 23.78 -3.88 4.81
C TYR A 10 22.59 -4.63 4.20
N ALA A 11 21.41 -4.46 4.78
CA ALA A 11 20.13 -4.89 4.22
C ALA A 11 19.07 -3.83 4.48
N PHE A 12 18.04 -3.80 3.64
CA PHE A 12 16.89 -2.92 3.81
C PHE A 12 15.62 -3.76 3.96
N VAL A 13 14.71 -3.26 4.79
CA VAL A 13 13.37 -3.81 4.96
C VAL A 13 12.40 -2.68 4.69
N ILE A 14 11.41 -2.94 3.84
CA ILE A 14 10.29 -2.03 3.60
C ILE A 14 9.07 -2.69 4.23
N ALA A 15 8.43 -2.01 5.17
CA ALA A 15 7.23 -2.48 5.84
C ALA A 15 6.09 -1.49 5.62
N SER A 16 4.89 -2.00 5.37
CA SER A 16 3.67 -1.18 5.41
C SER A 16 3.31 -0.90 6.87
N GLU A 17 2.74 0.29 7.15
CA GLU A 17 2.25 0.71 8.47
C GLU A 17 1.34 -0.33 9.17
N GLY A 18 0.59 -1.12 8.39
CA GLY A 18 -0.30 -2.16 8.91
C GLY A 18 0.32 -3.55 9.01
N ALA A 19 1.60 -3.72 8.69
CA ALA A 19 2.25 -5.02 8.64
C ALA A 19 2.54 -5.59 10.05
N ILE A 20 2.49 -6.90 10.18
CA ILE A 20 2.90 -7.63 11.40
C ILE A 20 3.70 -8.86 10.94
N TRP A 21 4.91 -9.03 11.46
CA TRP A 21 5.70 -10.23 11.17
C TRP A 21 5.16 -11.43 11.95
N ARG A 22 5.48 -12.64 11.50
CA ARG A 22 5.01 -13.86 12.17
C ARG A 22 5.55 -13.93 13.61
N GLY A 23 4.63 -14.03 14.57
CA GLY A 23 4.95 -14.04 15.99
C GLY A 23 5.31 -12.67 16.57
N GLY A 24 5.11 -11.59 15.82
CA GLY A 24 5.13 -10.22 16.35
C GLY A 24 3.77 -9.84 16.93
N GLU A 25 3.78 -9.13 18.04
CA GLU A 25 2.61 -8.47 18.60
C GLU A 25 2.88 -6.97 18.62
N LEU A 26 2.02 -6.19 17.96
CA LEU A 26 2.04 -4.73 18.10
C LEU A 26 1.15 -4.38 19.28
N THR A 27 1.73 -3.72 20.28
CA THR A 27 0.94 -3.18 21.39
C THR A 27 0.17 -1.96 20.89
N GLU A 28 -1.12 -1.87 21.26
CA GLU A 28 -1.92 -0.67 21.02
C GLU A 28 -1.46 0.44 21.97
N VAL A 29 -1.20 1.63 21.44
CA VAL A 29 -0.72 2.78 22.20
C VAL A 29 -1.71 3.92 22.05
N GLY A 30 -2.19 4.47 23.16
CA GLY A 30 -3.06 5.66 23.18
C GLY A 30 -4.57 5.38 23.10
N GLU A 31 -5.35 6.46 23.09
CA GLU A 31 -6.81 6.42 22.99
C GLU A 31 -7.26 6.15 21.55
N SER A 32 -8.46 5.57 21.39
CA SER A 32 -9.09 5.42 20.08
C SER A 32 -9.44 6.78 19.50
N ASP A 33 -9.17 6.98 18.21
CA ASP A 33 -9.63 8.16 17.47
C ASP A 33 -11.18 8.22 17.40
N ALA A 34 -11.71 9.31 16.86
CA ALA A 34 -13.15 9.53 16.72
C ALA A 34 -13.89 8.48 15.85
N TYR A 35 -13.16 7.61 15.15
CA TYR A 35 -13.66 6.52 14.32
C TYR A 35 -13.44 5.14 14.93
N GLY A 36 -12.85 5.06 16.14
CA GLY A 36 -12.57 3.81 16.85
C GLY A 36 -11.24 3.15 16.48
N HIS A 37 -10.39 3.80 15.67
CA HIS A 37 -9.05 3.29 15.38
C HIS A 37 -8.10 3.61 16.52
N ARG A 38 -7.40 2.59 17.02
CA ARG A 38 -6.35 2.76 18.02
C ARG A 38 -5.02 2.99 17.32
N HIS A 39 -4.25 3.96 17.81
CA HIS A 39 -2.88 4.13 17.36
C HIS A 39 -2.10 2.85 17.71
N LYS A 40 -1.59 2.17 16.69
CA LYS A 40 -0.66 1.05 16.89
C LYS A 40 0.73 1.64 17.03
N ALA A 41 1.58 1.02 17.86
CA ALA A 41 3.01 1.34 17.87
C ALA A 41 3.57 1.31 16.43
N ASP A 42 4.50 2.21 16.12
CA ASP A 42 5.12 2.28 14.80
C ASP A 42 5.79 0.94 14.48
N VAL A 43 5.26 0.24 13.47
CA VAL A 43 5.76 -1.07 13.05
C VAL A 43 7.24 -1.02 12.68
N GLY A 44 7.70 0.08 12.08
CA GLY A 44 9.09 0.27 11.69
C GLY A 44 10.01 0.34 12.90
N GLU A 45 9.61 1.09 13.93
CA GLU A 45 10.35 1.20 15.19
C GLU A 45 10.41 -0.16 15.92
N VAL A 46 9.26 -0.80 16.14
CA VAL A 46 9.21 -2.08 16.87
C VAL A 46 9.96 -3.18 16.11
N LEU A 47 9.89 -3.20 14.78
CA LEU A 47 10.65 -4.15 13.97
C LEU A 47 12.16 -3.90 14.04
N ALA A 48 12.60 -2.63 14.03
CA ALA A 48 14.02 -2.29 14.13
C ALA A 48 14.61 -2.75 15.48
N ASP A 49 13.90 -2.49 16.57
CA ASP A 49 14.28 -2.96 17.91
C ASP A 49 14.34 -4.48 17.97
N GLU A 50 13.36 -5.17 17.37
CA GLU A 50 13.32 -6.62 17.35
C GLU A 50 14.48 -7.24 16.55
N LEU A 51 14.82 -6.64 15.41
CA LEU A 51 15.97 -7.06 14.61
C LEU A 51 17.27 -6.85 15.37
N LYS A 52 17.45 -5.69 16.01
CA LYS A 52 18.62 -5.40 16.86
C LYS A 52 18.73 -6.40 18.01
N ARG A 53 17.64 -6.67 18.72
CA ARG A 53 17.60 -7.61 19.84
C ARG A 53 17.95 -9.04 19.42
N ARG A 54 17.44 -9.52 18.29
CA ARG A 54 17.67 -10.90 17.81
C ARG A 54 19.04 -11.11 17.18
N THR A 55 19.58 -10.09 16.52
CA THR A 55 20.77 -10.24 15.68
C THR A 55 22.01 -9.55 16.24
N GLY A 56 21.85 -8.61 17.16
CA GLY A 56 22.92 -7.72 17.63
C GLY A 56 23.37 -6.68 16.59
N ILE A 57 22.66 -6.56 15.47
CA ILE A 57 23.01 -5.66 14.37
C ILE A 57 22.27 -4.34 14.58
N GLU A 58 23.03 -3.24 14.55
CA GLU A 58 22.45 -1.89 14.58
C GLU A 58 21.46 -1.72 13.42
N THR A 59 20.24 -1.34 13.77
CA THR A 59 19.12 -1.18 12.84
C THR A 59 18.51 0.19 13.07
N VAL A 60 18.31 0.94 11.99
CA VAL A 60 17.74 2.29 12.02
C VAL A 60 16.39 2.24 11.33
N HIS A 61 15.35 2.75 11.97
CA HIS A 61 14.04 2.96 11.36
C HIS A 61 13.98 4.37 10.74
N SER A 62 13.24 4.51 9.65
CA SER A 62 12.89 5.80 9.05
C SER A 62 11.43 5.74 8.63
N ASP A 63 10.58 6.52 9.29
CA ASP A 63 9.20 6.72 8.84
C ASP A 63 9.18 7.74 7.70
N LEU A 64 8.52 7.39 6.59
CA LEU A 64 8.38 8.22 5.40
C LEU A 64 6.94 8.72 5.20
N THR A 65 6.05 8.51 6.17
CA THR A 65 4.61 8.76 6.02
C THR A 65 4.31 10.20 5.60
N TYR A 66 4.97 11.19 6.21
CA TYR A 66 4.79 12.59 5.84
C TYR A 66 5.41 12.90 4.48
N ASP A 67 6.65 12.46 4.23
CA ASP A 67 7.37 12.72 2.99
C ASP A 67 6.62 12.17 1.75
N LEU A 68 6.01 10.99 1.88
CA LEU A 68 5.25 10.34 0.82
C LEU A 68 3.87 10.97 0.57
N ARG A 69 3.36 11.82 1.48
CA ARG A 69 2.02 12.41 1.39
C ARG A 69 2.01 13.93 1.22
N SER A 70 3.12 14.61 1.50
CA SER A 70 3.22 16.08 1.41
C SER A 70 3.91 16.59 0.16
N GLY A 71 4.42 15.71 -0.71
CA GLY A 71 5.03 16.09 -1.98
C GLY A 71 3.99 16.54 -3.02
N ASP A 72 4.44 17.32 -4.00
CA ASP A 72 3.63 17.64 -5.17
C ASP A 72 3.32 16.36 -5.98
N PRO A 73 2.10 16.21 -6.52
CA PRO A 73 1.75 15.06 -7.36
C PRO A 73 2.60 15.05 -8.62
N ASP A 74 2.99 13.86 -9.06
CA ASP A 74 3.73 13.72 -10.32
C ASP A 74 2.82 13.96 -11.56
N ALA A 75 3.43 13.93 -12.75
CA ALA A 75 2.68 14.17 -13.98
C ALA A 75 1.55 13.15 -14.23
N LEU A 76 1.73 11.91 -13.80
CA LEU A 76 0.73 10.85 -13.94
C LEU A 76 -0.41 11.06 -12.94
N ASP A 77 -0.09 11.38 -11.68
CA ASP A 77 -1.07 11.70 -10.65
C ASP A 77 -1.95 12.88 -11.07
N GLN A 78 -1.33 13.95 -11.59
CA GLN A 78 -2.05 15.12 -12.10
C GLN A 78 -2.97 14.75 -13.27
N LEU A 79 -2.47 13.98 -14.25
CA LEU A 79 -3.26 13.55 -15.40
C LEU A 79 -4.49 12.72 -14.97
N VAL A 80 -4.29 11.75 -14.07
CA VAL A 80 -5.36 10.90 -13.57
C VAL A 80 -6.37 11.73 -12.78
N ALA A 81 -5.92 12.62 -11.88
CA ALA A 81 -6.80 13.46 -11.07
C ALA A 81 -7.67 14.40 -11.91
N ILE A 82 -7.08 15.09 -12.89
CA ILE A 82 -7.82 15.98 -13.80
C ILE A 82 -8.82 15.17 -14.63
N THR A 83 -8.40 14.02 -15.16
CA THR A 83 -9.31 13.17 -15.95
C THR A 83 -10.46 12.64 -15.10
N PHE A 84 -10.19 12.24 -13.86
CA PHE A 84 -11.22 11.81 -12.92
C PHE A 84 -12.23 12.92 -12.63
N ALA A 85 -11.76 14.16 -12.43
CA ALA A 85 -12.64 15.31 -12.22
C ALA A 85 -13.53 15.57 -13.44
N ASN A 86 -12.99 15.52 -14.65
CA ASN A 86 -13.76 15.70 -15.88
C ASN A 86 -14.83 14.61 -16.04
N VAL A 87 -14.47 13.33 -15.86
CA VAL A 87 -15.43 12.22 -15.92
C VAL A 87 -16.53 12.39 -14.87
N ALA A 88 -16.20 12.85 -13.66
CA ALA A 88 -17.20 13.11 -12.63
C ALA A 88 -18.18 14.24 -13.04
N VAL A 89 -17.68 15.30 -13.67
CA VAL A 89 -18.52 16.39 -14.20
C VAL A 89 -19.43 15.90 -15.32
N ASP A 90 -18.92 15.09 -16.25
CA ASP A 90 -19.72 14.49 -17.33
C ASP A 90 -20.85 13.61 -16.76
N LEU A 91 -20.57 12.78 -15.75
CA LEU A 91 -21.58 11.98 -15.08
C LEU A 91 -22.69 12.83 -14.45
N LEU A 92 -22.32 13.96 -13.82
CA LEU A 92 -23.30 14.88 -13.24
C LEU A 92 -24.16 15.56 -14.31
N ALA A 93 -23.56 15.94 -15.44
CA ALA A 93 -24.28 16.52 -16.57
C ALA A 93 -25.29 15.53 -17.18
N ASP A 94 -24.95 14.25 -17.19
CA ASP A 94 -25.81 13.15 -17.63
C ASP A 94 -26.86 12.71 -16.58
N GLY A 95 -26.94 13.39 -15.43
CA GLY A 95 -27.87 13.06 -14.35
C GLY A 95 -27.54 11.76 -13.61
N GLN A 96 -26.30 11.28 -13.69
CA GLN A 96 -25.82 10.08 -13.02
C GLN A 96 -25.18 10.43 -11.67
N TYR A 97 -25.85 10.07 -10.58
CA TYR A 97 -25.41 10.35 -9.21
C TYR A 97 -24.96 9.08 -8.46
N GLY A 98 -24.28 9.27 -7.33
CA GLY A 98 -23.85 8.15 -6.46
C GLY A 98 -22.82 7.23 -7.12
N ARG A 99 -21.98 7.79 -7.99
CA ARG A 99 -20.94 7.07 -8.73
C ARG A 99 -19.55 7.44 -8.21
N MET A 100 -18.64 6.47 -8.24
CA MET A 100 -17.20 6.64 -7.99
C MET A 100 -16.45 6.45 -9.31
N VAL A 101 -15.64 7.44 -9.70
CA VAL A 101 -14.72 7.31 -10.85
C VAL A 101 -13.53 6.44 -10.44
N ALA A 102 -13.07 5.59 -11.35
CA ALA A 102 -12.03 4.61 -11.09
C ALA A 102 -11.22 4.30 -12.37
N VAL A 103 -10.11 3.58 -12.19
CA VAL A 103 -9.45 2.85 -13.28
C VAL A 103 -9.78 1.38 -13.15
N ARG A 104 -10.27 0.77 -14.23
CA ARG A 104 -10.56 -0.66 -14.31
C ARG A 104 -9.98 -1.23 -15.60
N ASP A 105 -9.21 -2.30 -15.48
CA ASP A 105 -8.59 -2.99 -16.62
C ASP A 105 -7.77 -2.02 -17.52
N GLY A 106 -7.11 -1.04 -16.91
CA GLY A 106 -6.32 0.00 -17.60
C GLY A 106 -7.14 1.14 -18.23
N ASN A 107 -8.47 1.16 -18.06
CA ASN A 107 -9.35 2.17 -18.63
C ASN A 107 -9.98 3.04 -17.54
N TYR A 108 -10.30 4.30 -17.87
CA TYR A 108 -11.18 5.11 -17.04
C TYR A 108 -12.58 4.49 -17.01
N ALA A 109 -13.14 4.38 -15.82
CA ALA A 109 -14.41 3.75 -15.56
C ALA A 109 -15.13 4.46 -14.41
N HIS A 110 -16.36 4.02 -14.14
CA HIS A 110 -17.09 4.43 -12.95
C HIS A 110 -17.94 3.28 -12.43
N ALA A 111 -18.17 3.23 -11.12
CA ALA A 111 -18.99 2.23 -10.46
C ALA A 111 -19.95 2.91 -9.47
N PRO A 112 -21.02 2.25 -9.00
CA PRO A 112 -21.74 2.71 -7.82
C PRO A 112 -20.77 2.89 -6.65
N LEU A 113 -21.08 3.84 -5.75
CA LEU A 113 -20.32 3.97 -4.50
C LEU A 113 -20.34 2.61 -3.76
N PRO A 114 -19.16 2.08 -3.37
CA PRO A 114 -19.10 0.76 -2.76
C PRO A 114 -19.77 0.76 -1.38
N GLU A 115 -20.46 -0.34 -1.07
CA GLU A 115 -20.97 -0.57 0.28
C GLU A 115 -19.81 -0.80 1.25
N ARG A 116 -19.97 -0.38 2.51
CA ARG A 116 -18.97 -0.63 3.56
C ARG A 116 -18.67 -2.12 3.78
N SER A 117 -19.63 -2.99 3.45
CA SER A 117 -19.55 -4.45 3.55
C SER A 117 -18.51 -5.07 2.60
N LEU A 118 -18.12 -4.38 1.53
CA LEU A 118 -17.23 -4.92 0.48
C LEU A 118 -15.79 -5.17 0.96
N GLY A 119 -15.41 -4.57 2.09
CA GLY A 119 -14.06 -4.70 2.65
C GLY A 119 -13.00 -3.96 1.83
N ALA A 120 -11.76 -3.99 2.32
CA ALA A 120 -10.63 -3.41 1.62
C ALA A 120 -10.15 -4.33 0.49
N ARG A 121 -9.69 -3.71 -0.61
CA ARG A 121 -9.06 -4.43 -1.71
C ARG A 121 -7.84 -5.21 -1.20
N GLN A 122 -7.77 -6.49 -1.55
CA GLN A 122 -6.63 -7.34 -1.22
C GLN A 122 -5.63 -7.46 -2.37
N LEU A 123 -4.39 -7.79 -2.00
CA LEU A 123 -3.27 -8.01 -2.90
C LEU A 123 -3.23 -9.49 -3.29
N ASP A 124 -2.97 -9.79 -4.57
CA ASP A 124 -2.69 -11.15 -5.01
C ASP A 124 -1.25 -11.53 -4.64
N VAL A 125 -1.03 -11.92 -3.38
CA VAL A 125 0.31 -12.26 -2.89
C VAL A 125 0.96 -13.39 -3.69
N PRO A 126 0.28 -14.53 -3.98
CA PRO A 126 0.86 -15.61 -4.79
C PRO A 126 1.37 -15.16 -6.16
N THR A 127 0.60 -14.31 -6.85
CA THR A 127 0.92 -13.86 -8.21
C THR A 127 1.85 -12.65 -8.25
N MET A 128 1.75 -11.76 -7.26
CA MET A 128 2.49 -10.49 -7.26
C MET A 128 3.80 -10.54 -6.48
N TYR A 129 3.98 -11.49 -5.55
CA TYR A 129 5.15 -11.52 -4.66
C TYR A 129 5.80 -12.90 -4.57
N ASN A 130 7.11 -12.90 -4.35
CA ASN A 130 7.85 -14.06 -3.86
C ASN A 130 7.92 -13.96 -2.33
N VAL A 131 7.21 -14.84 -1.63
CA VAL A 131 7.11 -14.85 -0.16
C VAL A 131 8.36 -15.39 0.54
N GLU A 132 9.22 -16.12 -0.17
CA GLU A 132 10.49 -16.62 0.38
C GLU A 132 11.54 -15.52 0.40
N ARG A 133 11.52 -14.63 -0.61
CA ARG A 133 12.47 -13.53 -0.77
C ARG A 133 11.92 -12.16 -0.38
N PHE A 134 10.65 -12.05 -0.01
CA PHE A 134 9.95 -10.79 0.30
C PHE A 134 10.09 -9.73 -0.79
N ARG A 135 9.93 -10.13 -2.07
CA ARG A 135 10.09 -9.23 -3.22
C ARG A 135 8.91 -9.32 -4.19
N PRO A 136 8.53 -8.22 -4.88
CA PRO A 136 7.60 -8.30 -5.98
C PRO A 136 8.12 -9.18 -7.12
N ARG A 137 7.21 -9.80 -7.85
CA ARG A 137 7.47 -10.50 -9.11
C ARG A 137 7.37 -9.52 -10.26
N TYR A 138 8.44 -9.40 -11.05
CA TYR A 138 8.54 -8.47 -12.18
C TYR A 138 8.43 -9.16 -13.54
N GLU A 139 8.35 -10.49 -13.54
CA GLU A 139 8.22 -11.30 -14.74
C GLU A 139 6.78 -11.35 -15.27
N ALA A 140 6.61 -11.83 -16.50
CA ALA A 140 5.31 -12.13 -17.12
C ALA A 140 4.29 -10.96 -17.12
N LYS A 141 4.77 -9.73 -17.35
CA LYS A 141 3.91 -8.52 -17.35
C LYS A 141 3.26 -8.20 -18.69
N LEU A 142 3.60 -8.93 -19.76
CA LEU A 142 2.99 -8.68 -21.07
C LEU A 142 1.48 -8.90 -21.00
N GLY A 143 0.71 -7.87 -21.34
CA GLY A 143 -0.76 -7.88 -21.26
C GLY A 143 -1.34 -7.53 -19.89
N ALA A 144 -0.50 -7.31 -18.87
CA ALA A 144 -0.96 -6.80 -17.58
C ALA A 144 -1.23 -5.28 -17.67
N PRO A 145 -2.21 -4.75 -16.91
CA PRO A 145 -2.44 -3.31 -16.87
C PRO A 145 -1.24 -2.59 -16.24
N LEU A 146 -0.92 -1.41 -16.77
CA LEU A 146 0.19 -0.58 -16.30
C LEU A 146 0.00 -0.13 -14.84
N LEU A 147 -1.24 0.19 -14.48
CA LEU A 147 -1.65 0.59 -13.14
C LEU A 147 -2.69 -0.38 -12.63
N LEU A 148 -2.61 -0.69 -11.33
CA LEU A 148 -3.59 -1.47 -10.59
C LEU A 148 -3.86 -2.84 -11.27
N GLY A 149 -3.09 -3.85 -10.87
CA GLY A 149 -3.27 -5.25 -11.33
C GLY A 149 -4.69 -5.79 -11.12
N PRO A 150 -5.00 -7.02 -11.55
CA PRO A 150 -6.30 -7.60 -11.26
C PRO A 150 -6.57 -7.58 -9.75
N ALA A 151 -7.79 -7.18 -9.35
CA ALA A 151 -8.20 -7.33 -7.97
C ALA A 151 -8.41 -8.83 -7.68
N VAL A 152 -7.91 -9.31 -6.55
CA VAL A 152 -8.37 -10.59 -6.02
C VAL A 152 -9.79 -10.34 -5.51
N LEU A 153 -10.78 -10.98 -6.13
CA LEU A 153 -12.09 -11.08 -5.52
C LEU A 153 -11.95 -12.00 -4.31
N ALA A 154 -12.34 -11.50 -3.13
CA ALA A 154 -12.47 -12.31 -1.93
C ALA A 154 -13.62 -13.31 -2.08
#